data_AF-A0A920B8K6-F1
#
_entry.id   AF-A0A920B8K6-F1
#
_cell.length_a   1.000
_cell.length_b   1.000
_cell.length_c   1.000
_cell.angle_alpha   90.00
_cell.angle_beta   90.00
_cell.angle_gamma   90.00
#
_symmetry.space_group_name_H-M   'P 1'
#
loop_
_entity.id
_entity.type
_entity.pdbx_description
1 polymer ?
#
loop_
_entity_poly.entity_id
_entity_poly.type
_entity_poly.pdbx_seq_one_letter_code
_entity_poly.pdbx_strand_id
1 'polypeptide(L)'
;MEVGRITWKYKLYLKIKILLKDGYKDSEIIEKIKVSKYQFKYIKNEANNLSLNDILKTLIELVKTDKKLKSTDIPSEIISFNLLKNISK
;
A
#
# COMPACT_ATOMS: atom_id res chain seq x y z
N MET A 1 -1.84 -12.12 8.93
CA MET A 1 -0.45 -11.60 8.78
C MET A 1 -0.21 -10.91 7.42
N GLU A 2 -0.93 -11.29 6.36
CA GLU A 2 -0.69 -10.78 5.00
C GLU A 2 -1.25 -9.38 4.73
N VAL A 3 -2.48 -9.07 5.17
CA VAL A 3 -3.13 -7.76 4.98
C VAL A 3 -2.30 -6.62 5.60
N GLY A 4 -1.67 -6.85 6.74
CA GLY A 4 -0.79 -5.87 7.39
C GLY A 4 0.45 -5.53 6.55
N ARG A 5 1.08 -6.52 5.91
CA ARG A 5 2.23 -6.31 5.01
C ARG A 5 1.82 -5.55 3.76
N ILE A 6 0.68 -5.90 3.16
CA ILE A 6 0.13 -5.19 2.00
C ILE A 6 -0.17 -3.74 2.37
N THR A 7 -0.81 -3.51 3.52
CA THR A 7 -1.11 -2.17 4.03
C THR A 7 0.14 -1.33 4.23
N TRP A 8 1.19 -1.90 4.83
CA TRP A 8 2.48 -1.23 4.99
C TRP A 8 3.07 -0.82 3.63
N LYS A 9 3.03 -1.71 2.64
CA LYS A 9 3.54 -1.45 1.29
C LYS A 9 2.77 -0.32 0.59
N TYR A 10 1.45 -0.33 0.63
CA TYR A 10 0.62 0.73 0.04
C TYR A 10 0.79 2.09 0.74
N LYS A 11 1.03 2.10 2.06
CA LYS A 11 1.40 3.32 2.79
C LYS A 11 2.73 3.90 2.29
N LEU A 12 3.71 3.04 1.95
CA LEU A 12 4.96 3.49 1.34
C LEU A 12 4.75 4.06 -0.06
N TYR A 13 3.93 3.41 -0.89
CA TYR A 13 3.61 3.95 -2.22
C TYR A 13 3.04 5.36 -2.13
N LEU A 14 2.10 5.58 -1.21
CA LEU A 14 1.49 6.89 -0.96
C LEU A 14 2.55 7.93 -0.57
N LYS A 15 3.38 7.61 0.42
CA LYS A 15 4.46 8.51 0.88
C LYS A 15 5.43 8.86 -0.23
N ILE A 16 5.85 7.87 -1.02
CA ILE A 16 6.79 8.08 -2.13
C ILE A 16 6.16 9.01 -3.18
N LYS A 17 4.89 8.80 -3.56
CA LYS A 17 4.22 9.68 -4.53
C LYS A 17 4.09 11.11 -4.05
N ILE A 18 3.74 11.31 -2.78
CA ILE A 18 3.64 12.67 -2.20
C ILE A 18 4.99 13.35 -2.21
N LEU A 19 6.04 12.69 -1.72
CA LEU A 19 7.38 13.27 -1.67
C LEU A 19 7.96 13.54 -3.06
N LEU A 20 7.71 12.68 -4.05
CA LEU A 20 8.10 12.94 -5.43
C LEU A 20 7.36 14.17 -6.01
N LYS A 21 6.07 14.33 -5.69
CA LYS A 21 5.29 15.50 -6.11
C LYS A 21 5.79 16.79 -5.46
N ASP A 22 6.27 16.70 -4.22
CA ASP A 22 6.86 17.81 -3.47
C ASP A 22 8.30 18.13 -3.91
N GLY A 23 8.84 17.42 -4.90
CA GLY A 23 10.14 17.70 -5.51
C GLY A 23 11.35 17.07 -4.80
N TYR A 24 11.14 16.15 -3.86
CA TYR A 24 12.24 15.46 -3.18
C TYR A 24 12.98 14.50 -4.12
N LYS A 25 14.30 14.41 -3.94
CA LYS A 25 15.17 13.44 -4.63
C LYS A 25 15.08 12.07 -3.99
N ASP A 26 15.36 11.04 -4.78
CA ASP A 26 15.32 9.64 -4.34
C ASP A 26 16.15 9.38 -3.07
N SER A 27 17.34 9.97 -2.95
CA SER A 27 18.19 9.84 -1.75
C SER A 27 17.49 10.38 -0.50
N GLU A 28 16.85 11.54 -0.60
CA GLU A 28 16.15 12.19 0.50
C GLU A 28 14.90 11.41 0.90
N ILE A 29 14.20 10.84 -0.09
CA ILE A 29 13.03 10.00 0.15
C ILE A 29 13.44 8.73 0.89
N ILE A 30 14.51 8.05 0.46
CA ILE A 30 15.05 6.84 1.09
C ILE A 30 15.34 7.09 2.57
N GLU A 31 15.99 8.21 2.89
CA GLU A 31 16.29 8.61 4.28
C GLU A 31 15.02 8.87 5.10
N LYS A 32 14.02 9.55 4.52
CA LYS A 32 12.75 9.83 5.20
C LYS A 32 11.91 8.58 5.49
N ILE A 33 11.85 7.64 4.53
CA ILE A 33 11.02 6.44 4.67
C ILE A 33 11.76 5.27 5.35
N LYS A 34 13.08 5.38 5.56
CA LYS A 34 13.94 4.41 6.25
C LYS A 34 13.85 3.00 5.66
N VAL A 35 13.94 2.87 4.34
CA VAL A 35 14.03 1.57 3.64
C VAL A 35 15.38 1.45 2.93
N SER A 36 15.80 0.23 2.60
CA SER A 36 17.06 0.07 1.86
C SER A 36 16.95 0.61 0.43
N LYS A 37 18.07 1.03 -0.16
CA LYS A 37 18.12 1.49 -1.57
C LYS A 37 17.53 0.46 -2.54
N TYR A 38 17.82 -0.83 -2.29
CA TYR A 38 17.28 -1.93 -3.07
C TYR A 38 15.76 -2.01 -2.95
N GLN A 39 15.21 -2.01 -1.74
CA GLN A 39 13.76 -2.05 -1.52
C GLN A 39 13.07 -0.84 -2.14
N PHE A 40 13.65 0.36 -1.98
CA PHE A 40 13.12 1.58 -2.54
C PHE A 40 12.96 1.49 -4.07
N LYS A 41 13.96 0.96 -4.78
CA LYS A 41 13.89 0.79 -6.24
C LYS A 41 12.65 0.01 -6.67
N TYR A 42 12.37 -1.12 -6.03
CA TYR A 42 11.19 -1.94 -6.35
C TYR A 42 9.88 -1.24 -5.97
N ILE A 43 9.81 -0.72 -4.74
CA ILE A 43 8.60 -0.07 -4.21
C ILE A 43 8.26 1.18 -5.03
N LYS A 44 9.25 1.98 -5.42
CA LYS A 44 9.07 3.16 -6.28
C LYS A 44 8.55 2.76 -7.66
N ASN A 45 9.11 1.72 -8.27
CA ASN A 45 8.66 1.24 -9.57
C ASN A 45 7.18 0.82 -9.53
N GLU A 46 6.79 0.05 -8.51
CA GLU A 46 5.39 -0.36 -8.32
C GLU A 46 4.48 0.84 -8.02
N ALA A 47 4.93 1.80 -7.20
CA ALA A 47 4.17 3.01 -6.90
C ALA A 47 3.96 3.89 -8.13
N ASN A 48 4.91 3.92 -9.06
CA ASN A 48 4.79 4.69 -10.31
C ASN A 48 3.75 4.11 -11.26
N ASN A 49 3.57 2.78 -11.27
CA ASN A 49 2.59 2.09 -12.10
C ASN A 49 1.15 2.26 -11.63
N LEU A 50 0.93 2.76 -10.42
CA LEU A 50 -0.40 3.01 -9.85
C LEU A 50 -0.70 4.51 -9.86
N SER A 51 -1.96 4.90 -10.03
CA SER A 51 -2.35 6.30 -9.80
C SER A 51 -2.45 6.59 -8.30
N LEU A 52 -2.40 7.88 -7.92
CA LEU A 52 -2.61 8.27 -6.53
C LEU A 52 -4.00 7.84 -6.03
N ASN A 53 -5.02 7.94 -6.88
CA ASN A 53 -6.39 7.56 -6.57
C ASN A 53 -6.51 6.05 -6.32
N ASP A 54 -5.82 5.22 -7.11
CA ASP A 54 -5.84 3.76 -6.94
C ASP A 54 -5.18 3.35 -5.62
N ILE A 55 -4.08 4.00 -5.25
CA ILE A 55 -3.40 3.78 -3.96
C ILE A 55 -4.35 4.13 -2.81
N LEU A 56 -5.05 5.27 -2.88
CA LEU A 56 -5.99 5.70 -1.84
C LEU A 56 -7.20 4.77 -1.74
N LYS A 57 -7.81 4.41 -2.87
CA LYS A 57 -8.94 3.47 -2.94
C LYS A 57 -8.56 2.13 -2.31
N THR A 58 -7.37 1.62 -2.65
CA THR A 58 -6.86 0.36 -2.10
C THR A 58 -6.61 0.45 -0.59
N LEU A 59 -6.03 1.55 -0.10
CA LEU A 59 -5.85 1.77 1.34
C LEU A 59 -7.17 1.78 2.11
N ILE A 60 -8.22 2.40 1.54
CA ILE A 60 -9.56 2.39 2.13
C ILE A 60 -10.11 0.95 2.21
N GLU A 61 -9.98 0.17 1.14
CA GLU A 61 -10.43 -1.23 1.13
C GLU A 61 -9.64 -2.12 2.10
N LEU A 62 -8.35 -1.87 2.27
CA LEU A 62 -7.50 -2.54 3.27
C LEU A 62 -7.95 -2.24 4.70
N VAL A 63 -8.32 -0.99 5.00
CA VAL A 63 -8.86 -0.61 6.32
C VAL A 63 -10.21 -1.29 6.58
N LYS A 64 -11.11 -1.31 5.59
CA LYS A 64 -12.40 -2.02 5.71
C LYS A 64 -12.19 -3.51 5.95
N THR A 65 -11.24 -4.10 5.25
CA THR A 65 -10.88 -5.53 5.38
C THR A 65 -10.27 -5.84 6.73
N ASP A 66 -9.34 -5.02 7.22
CA ASP A 66 -8.76 -5.18 8.56
C ASP A 66 -9.83 -5.09 9.66
N LYS A 67 -10.80 -4.16 9.51
CA LYS A 67 -11.95 -4.08 10.42
C LYS A 67 -12.79 -5.36 10.38
N LYS A 68 -13.12 -5.88 9.18
CA LYS A 68 -13.89 -7.13 9.03
C LYS A 68 -13.18 -8.33 9.65
N LEU A 69 -11.88 -8.49 9.39
CA LEU A 69 -11.07 -9.57 9.96
C LEU A 69 -11.09 -9.58 11.50
N LYS A 70 -11.22 -8.42 12.13
CA LYS A 70 -11.23 -8.27 13.59
C LYS A 70 -12.61 -8.33 14.23
N SER A 71 -13.68 -8.24 13.43
CA SER A 71 -15.05 -8.03 13.95
C SER A 71 -16.08 -9.04 13.45
N THR A 72 -15.67 -10.03 12.65
CA THR A 72 -16.59 -11.02 12.08
C THR A 72 -16.00 -12.42 12.19
N ASP A 73 -16.86 -13.43 12.33
CA ASP A 73 -16.50 -14.85 12.27
C ASP A 73 -16.39 -15.37 10.82
N ILE A 74 -16.38 -14.47 9.83
CA ILE A 74 -16.24 -14.84 8.42
C ILE A 74 -14.83 -15.38 8.19
N PRO A 75 -14.69 -16.53 7.50
CA PRO A 75 -13.38 -17.09 7.16
C PRO A 75 -12.44 -16.08 6.50
N SER A 76 -11.20 -16.07 6.96
CA SER A 76 -10.19 -15.09 6.51
C SER A 76 -9.88 -15.22 5.02
N GLU A 77 -10.03 -16.41 4.41
CA GLU A 77 -9.87 -16.61 2.96
C GLU A 77 -10.93 -15.85 2.17
N ILE A 78 -12.19 -15.88 2.63
CA ILE A 78 -13.31 -15.20 1.94
C ILE A 78 -13.12 -13.69 2.00
N ILE A 79 -12.67 -13.16 3.14
CA ILE A 79 -12.38 -11.75 3.29
C ILE A 79 -11.22 -11.34 2.37
N SER A 80 -10.16 -12.14 2.29
CA SER A 80 -9.01 -11.89 1.43
C SER A 80 -9.36 -11.96 -0.06
N PHE A 81 -10.21 -12.91 -0.46
CA PHE A 81 -10.73 -13.02 -1.82
C PHE A 81 -11.54 -11.77 -2.22
N ASN A 82 -12.41 -11.30 -1.32
CA ASN A 82 -13.19 -10.08 -1.56
C ASN A 82 -12.31 -8.84 -1.68
N LEU A 83 -11.24 -8.74 -0.87
CA LEU A 83 -10.25 -7.68 -0.98
C LEU A 83 -9.58 -7.67 -2.38
N LEU A 84 -9.11 -8.83 -2.85
CA LEU A 84 -8.49 -8.94 -4.17
C LEU A 84 -9.45 -8.53 -5.30
N LYS A 85 -10.70 -8.98 -5.22
CA LYS A 85 -11.75 -8.61 -6.18
C LYS A 85 -12.00 -7.09 -6.23
N ASN A 86 -11.89 -6.39 -5.10
CA ASN A 86 -12.13 -4.96 -5.01
C ASN A 86 -10.94 -4.11 -5.48
N ILE A 87 -9.72 -4.63 -5.37
CA ILE A 87 -8.48 -3.93 -5.77
C ILE A 87 -8.16 -4.16 -7.26
N SER A 88 -8.52 -5.31 -7.83
CA SER A 88 -8.29 -5.63 -9.26
C SER A 88 -9.29 -4.99 -10.24
N LYS A 89 -10.05 -3.98 -9.80
CA LYS A 89 -11.05 -3.23 -10.59
C LYS A 89 -10.67 -1.77 -10.73
#